data_AF-A0A132PUM7-F1
#
_entry.id   AF-A0A132PUM7-F1
#
_cell.length_a   1.000
_cell.length_b   1.000
_cell.length_c   1.000
_cell.angle_alpha   90.00
_cell.angle_beta   90.00
_cell.angle_gamma   90.00
#
_symmetry.space_group_name_H-M   'P 1'
#
loop_
_entity.id
_entity.type
_entity.pdbx_description
1 polymer ?
#
loop_
_entity_poly.entity_id
_entity_poly.type
_entity_poly.pdbx_seq_one_letter_code
_entity_poly.pdbx_strand_id
1 'polypeptide(L)'
;MADIPGQTAPMLEQHTIGFVPASDRHGKVRDLFTLWFGTNIAPLPIVTGALGPSLFGLDLWWSLIAFAVGHVIGGALMALHSAQGPQMGIPQMIQSRGQFGTLGALIIVVIAAVMYLGFFASNIVLAGQSIHGITGAVPVNVGIILGAVGSAVICIIGYRLIHFLNRIGTWVLGLAIAAGFFAILTSDLPADFLSRGGFNFAGWLATVSLGALWQIAFAPYVSDYSRYLPKDVGVASTFWTTYLGCVLGSFLAFAFGAVVALAAPVGMDTMDGVKATTGALGTTMLVLFVLSVISHNALNLYGAVLSIITSVQTFRARWIPTARARVILSVVILVGASIVAIALSADFVSHFVNLVVALLVVLVPWTAINLIDFYIVHKGVYDLESIFRFDGGIYGRYNKAAIIAYVVGIAVQIPFMATSLYTGPVADHLGGADLSWLAGLIVTGPIYLLLVRRGTDPTVAGLDTDGHSAGKTGCLTAQPEE
;
A
#
# COMPACT_ATOMS: atom_id res chain seq x y z
N MET A 1 -45.26 -1.11 -15.57
CA MET A 1 -43.98 -0.48 -15.94
C MET A 1 -42.91 -1.47 -15.53
N ALA A 2 -42.39 -2.23 -16.50
CA ALA A 2 -41.62 -3.44 -16.28
C ALA A 2 -40.16 -3.13 -15.93
N ASP A 3 -39.61 -3.91 -14.99
CA ASP A 3 -38.18 -4.05 -14.72
C ASP A 3 -37.41 -4.33 -16.02
N ILE A 4 -36.31 -3.61 -16.24
CA ILE A 4 -35.32 -3.94 -17.27
C ILE A 4 -34.14 -4.65 -16.57
N PRO A 5 -33.99 -5.97 -16.73
CA PRO A 5 -32.82 -6.70 -16.26
C PRO A 5 -31.69 -6.55 -17.28
N GLY A 6 -30.51 -6.12 -16.82
CA GLY A 6 -29.27 -6.22 -17.59
C GLY A 6 -28.52 -4.91 -17.83
N GLN A 7 -28.11 -4.22 -16.77
CA GLN A 7 -26.88 -3.41 -16.88
C GLN A 7 -25.71 -4.30 -16.50
N THR A 8 -25.11 -4.93 -17.50
CA THR A 8 -23.76 -5.47 -17.38
C THR A 8 -22.83 -4.30 -17.04
N ALA A 9 -22.28 -4.30 -15.83
CA ALA A 9 -21.26 -3.33 -15.44
C ALA A 9 -20.18 -3.24 -16.55
N PRO A 10 -19.84 -2.04 -17.04
CA PRO A 10 -18.94 -1.89 -18.18
C PRO A 10 -17.62 -2.65 -17.94
N MET A 11 -17.14 -3.36 -18.97
CA MET A 11 -15.89 -4.16 -18.89
C MET A 11 -14.64 -3.29 -18.75
N LEU A 12 -14.72 -1.99 -19.09
CA LEU A 12 -13.62 -1.05 -19.03
C LEU A 12 -13.91 0.00 -17.95
N GLU A 13 -12.95 0.22 -17.06
CA GLU A 13 -13.03 1.23 -16.03
C GLU A 13 -13.14 2.64 -16.66
N GLN A 14 -14.21 3.35 -16.28
CA GLN A 14 -14.59 4.65 -16.85
C GLN A 14 -13.97 5.82 -16.09
N HIS A 15 -13.93 5.74 -14.76
CA HIS A 15 -13.58 6.89 -13.92
C HIS A 15 -12.08 7.13 -13.83
N THR A 16 -11.22 6.12 -13.91
CA THR A 16 -9.75 6.26 -13.80
C THR A 16 -9.40 7.08 -12.55
N ILE A 17 -9.09 8.38 -12.69
CA ILE A 17 -8.80 9.29 -11.59
C ILE A 17 -9.91 10.30 -11.26
N GLY A 18 -11.01 10.27 -12.01
CA GLY A 18 -12.19 11.09 -11.79
C GLY A 18 -13.01 10.67 -10.56
N PHE A 19 -13.96 11.54 -10.22
CA PHE A 19 -14.95 11.28 -9.18
C PHE A 19 -15.90 10.16 -9.56
N VAL A 20 -16.21 9.28 -8.61
CA VAL A 20 -17.17 8.19 -8.76
C VAL A 20 -18.56 8.66 -8.31
N PRO A 21 -19.51 8.85 -9.24
CA PRO A 21 -20.88 9.27 -8.93
C PRO A 21 -21.62 8.25 -8.08
N ALA A 22 -22.68 8.68 -7.39
CA ALA A 22 -23.45 7.80 -6.51
C ALA A 22 -24.04 6.57 -7.23
N SER A 23 -24.44 6.72 -8.50
CA SER A 23 -24.97 5.62 -9.32
C SER A 23 -23.97 4.50 -9.57
N ASP A 24 -22.68 4.83 -9.53
CA ASP A 24 -21.60 3.91 -9.92
C ASP A 24 -20.90 3.31 -8.69
N ARG A 25 -21.42 3.61 -7.48
CA ARG A 25 -20.94 3.08 -6.20
C ARG A 25 -21.63 1.77 -5.87
N HIS A 26 -20.99 0.67 -6.26
CA HIS A 26 -21.52 -0.69 -6.12
C HIS A 26 -20.75 -1.56 -5.10
N GLY A 27 -19.75 -0.99 -4.41
CA GLY A 27 -18.91 -1.71 -3.47
C GLY A 27 -19.66 -2.16 -2.21
N LYS A 28 -19.19 -3.24 -1.57
CA LYS A 28 -19.72 -3.71 -0.29
C LYS A 28 -18.65 -3.64 0.78
N VAL A 29 -19.00 -3.20 1.98
CA VAL A 29 -18.04 -2.97 3.07
C VAL A 29 -17.27 -4.25 3.44
N ARG A 30 -17.95 -5.41 3.45
CA ARG A 30 -17.32 -6.71 3.70
C ARG A 30 -16.24 -7.08 2.67
N ASP A 31 -16.33 -6.55 1.45
CA ASP A 31 -15.39 -6.88 0.39
C ASP A 31 -14.02 -6.23 0.69
N LEU A 32 -13.99 -5.12 1.45
CA LEU A 32 -12.74 -4.53 1.95
C LEU A 32 -11.96 -5.50 2.83
N PHE A 33 -12.63 -6.21 3.74
CA PHE A 33 -11.97 -7.22 4.57
C PHE A 33 -11.29 -8.28 3.69
N THR A 34 -12.03 -8.85 2.73
CA THR A 34 -11.49 -9.91 1.87
C THR A 34 -10.38 -9.42 0.95
N LEU A 35 -10.46 -8.17 0.49
CA LEU A 35 -9.44 -7.52 -0.33
C LEU A 35 -8.14 -7.34 0.45
N TRP A 36 -8.20 -6.70 1.61
CA TRP A 36 -7.00 -6.38 2.39
C TRP A 36 -6.40 -7.61 3.06
N PHE A 37 -7.23 -8.57 3.49
CA PHE A 37 -6.74 -9.86 3.95
C PHE A 37 -6.00 -10.59 2.82
N GLY A 38 -6.64 -10.73 1.65
CA GLY A 38 -6.08 -11.41 0.48
C GLY A 38 -4.79 -10.79 -0.04
N THR A 39 -4.74 -9.47 -0.05
CA THR A 39 -3.57 -8.70 -0.53
C THR A 39 -2.36 -8.88 0.38
N ASN A 40 -2.57 -9.17 1.67
CA ASN A 40 -1.50 -9.33 2.65
C ASN A 40 -1.05 -10.78 2.88
N ILE A 41 -1.81 -11.78 2.44
CA ILE A 41 -1.37 -13.19 2.47
C ILE A 41 -0.53 -13.53 1.21
N ALA A 42 0.60 -12.86 1.10
CA ALA A 42 1.46 -12.90 -0.09
C ALA A 42 2.90 -13.27 0.27
N PRO A 43 3.76 -13.59 -0.72
CA PRO A 43 5.15 -13.98 -0.48
C PRO A 43 5.99 -12.87 0.15
N LEU A 44 5.78 -11.62 -0.27
CA LEU A 44 6.55 -10.49 0.24
C LEU A 44 6.40 -10.25 1.75
N PRO A 45 5.19 -10.24 2.33
CA PRO A 45 5.04 -10.18 3.78
C PRO A 45 5.60 -11.42 4.51
N ILE A 46 5.64 -12.60 3.88
CA ILE A 46 6.31 -13.79 4.45
C ILE A 46 7.83 -13.55 4.53
N VAL A 47 8.47 -13.07 3.46
CA VAL A 47 9.89 -12.69 3.47
C VAL A 47 10.15 -11.61 4.52
N THR A 48 9.26 -10.64 4.63
CA THR A 48 9.38 -9.54 5.59
C THR A 48 9.28 -10.05 7.04
N GLY A 49 8.37 -10.98 7.32
CA GLY A 49 8.26 -11.61 8.64
C GLY A 49 9.46 -12.50 8.99
N ALA A 50 10.07 -13.16 8.01
CA ALA A 50 11.29 -13.93 8.22
C ALA A 50 12.45 -13.07 8.75
N LEU A 51 12.45 -11.75 8.52
CA LEU A 51 13.49 -10.83 9.01
C LEU A 51 13.51 -10.68 10.53
N GLY A 52 12.39 -10.87 11.23
CA GLY A 52 12.35 -10.81 12.70
C GLY A 52 13.38 -11.76 13.33
N PRO A 53 13.31 -13.07 13.03
CA PRO A 53 14.32 -14.01 13.48
C PRO A 53 15.65 -13.91 12.73
N SER A 54 15.63 -13.87 11.40
CA SER A 54 16.85 -14.07 10.58
C SER A 54 17.78 -12.85 10.53
N LEU A 55 17.22 -11.64 10.62
CA LEU A 55 17.98 -10.39 10.53
C LEU A 55 18.08 -9.69 11.87
N PHE A 56 16.98 -9.64 12.63
CA PHE A 56 16.91 -8.92 13.90
C PHE A 56 17.17 -9.81 15.14
N GLY A 57 17.43 -11.11 14.92
CA GLY A 57 17.87 -12.03 15.97
C GLY A 57 16.84 -12.30 17.06
N LEU A 58 15.56 -12.05 16.79
CA LEU A 58 14.48 -12.31 17.74
C LEU A 58 14.09 -13.79 17.76
N ASP A 59 13.69 -14.28 18.92
CA ASP A 59 12.99 -15.56 18.99
C ASP A 59 11.57 -15.44 18.41
N LEU A 60 10.87 -16.58 18.33
CA LEU A 60 9.52 -16.64 17.81
C LEU A 60 8.56 -15.70 18.56
N TRP A 61 8.60 -15.69 19.88
CA TRP A 61 7.63 -14.96 20.69
C TRP A 61 7.79 -13.45 20.59
N TRP A 62 9.03 -12.96 20.68
CA TRP A 62 9.30 -11.53 20.52
C TRP A 62 9.07 -11.04 19.10
N SER A 63 9.29 -11.89 18.10
CA SER A 63 8.90 -11.61 16.71
C SER A 63 7.38 -11.44 16.59
N LEU A 64 6.60 -12.40 17.10
CA LEU A 64 5.14 -12.35 17.04
C LEU A 64 4.57 -11.12 17.78
N ILE A 65 5.09 -10.80 18.97
CA ILE A 65 4.67 -9.61 19.72
C ILE A 65 5.00 -8.34 18.93
N ALA A 66 6.20 -8.24 18.35
CA ALA A 66 6.60 -7.09 17.56
C ALA A 66 5.70 -6.90 16.32
N PHE A 67 5.39 -7.98 15.59
CA PHE A 67 4.46 -7.95 14.46
C PHE A 67 3.08 -7.47 14.88
N ALA A 68 2.55 -7.99 16.00
CA ALA A 68 1.25 -7.60 16.52
C ALA A 68 1.20 -6.09 16.83
N VAL A 69 2.20 -5.57 17.55
CA VAL A 69 2.27 -4.15 17.91
C VAL A 69 2.39 -3.28 16.66
N GLY A 70 3.32 -3.60 15.76
CA GLY A 70 3.55 -2.85 14.52
C GLY A 70 2.29 -2.81 13.64
N HIS A 71 1.69 -3.97 13.37
CA HIS A 71 0.51 -4.05 12.52
C HIS A 71 -0.72 -3.37 13.14
N VAL A 72 -0.93 -3.48 14.45
CA VAL A 72 -2.04 -2.78 15.14
C VAL A 72 -1.91 -1.27 15.00
N ILE A 73 -0.72 -0.71 15.21
CA ILE A 73 -0.51 0.74 15.13
C ILE A 73 -0.59 1.23 13.68
N GLY A 74 0.21 0.63 12.78
CA GLY A 74 0.23 1.06 11.38
C GLY A 74 -1.08 0.80 10.66
N GLY A 75 -1.75 -0.33 10.98
CA GLY A 75 -3.03 -0.71 10.39
C GLY A 75 -4.13 0.30 10.72
N ALA A 76 -4.09 0.92 11.90
CA ALA A 76 -5.04 1.96 12.27
C ALA A 76 -4.88 3.19 11.36
N LEU A 77 -3.63 3.62 11.11
CA LEU A 77 -3.35 4.73 10.20
C LEU A 77 -3.82 4.42 8.77
N MET A 78 -3.50 3.23 8.25
CA MET A 78 -3.95 2.79 6.94
C MET A 78 -5.49 2.73 6.84
N ALA A 79 -6.16 2.16 7.83
CA ALA A 79 -7.62 2.04 7.85
C ALA A 79 -8.34 3.40 7.92
N LEU A 80 -7.75 4.40 8.57
CA LEU A 80 -8.26 5.76 8.56
C LEU A 80 -8.25 6.37 7.16
N HIS A 81 -7.20 6.15 6.35
CA HIS A 81 -7.20 6.61 4.95
C HIS A 81 -8.30 5.89 4.14
N SER A 82 -8.51 4.60 4.38
CA SER A 82 -9.57 3.84 3.69
C SER A 82 -10.95 4.43 3.94
N ALA A 83 -11.18 4.90 5.17
CA ALA A 83 -12.42 5.52 5.59
C ALA A 83 -12.64 6.94 5.03
N GLN A 84 -11.76 7.45 4.17
CA GLN A 84 -11.94 8.70 3.41
C GLN A 84 -12.62 8.44 2.05
N GLY A 85 -12.40 7.26 1.46
CA GLY A 85 -12.87 6.92 0.12
C GLY A 85 -14.38 7.10 -0.09
N PRO A 86 -15.28 6.53 0.75
CA PRO A 86 -16.72 6.70 0.59
C PRO A 86 -17.19 8.16 0.66
N GLN A 87 -16.48 8.98 1.43
CA GLN A 87 -16.81 10.38 1.71
C GLN A 87 -16.43 11.25 0.50
N MET A 88 -15.26 10.99 -0.09
CA MET A 88 -14.68 11.80 -1.16
C MET A 88 -15.00 11.28 -2.56
N GLY A 89 -15.11 9.97 -2.75
CA GLY A 89 -15.38 9.35 -4.06
C GLY A 89 -14.27 9.52 -5.10
N ILE A 90 -13.04 9.85 -4.69
CA ILE A 90 -11.87 10.07 -5.57
C ILE A 90 -10.68 9.24 -5.08
N PRO A 91 -9.71 8.89 -5.96
CA PRO A 91 -8.56 8.08 -5.57
C PRO A 91 -7.64 8.80 -4.59
N GLN A 92 -6.90 8.04 -3.78
CA GLN A 92 -6.15 8.58 -2.64
C GLN A 92 -5.15 9.66 -3.06
N MET A 93 -4.45 9.43 -4.17
CA MET A 93 -3.43 10.36 -4.65
C MET A 93 -4.02 11.65 -5.22
N ILE A 94 -5.28 11.66 -5.65
CA ILE A 94 -5.99 12.89 -6.03
C ILE A 94 -6.43 13.68 -4.79
N GLN A 95 -6.82 12.99 -3.71
CA GLN A 95 -7.17 13.65 -2.44
C GLN A 95 -6.03 14.53 -1.91
N SER A 96 -4.77 14.15 -2.20
CA SER A 96 -3.58 14.92 -1.84
C SER A 96 -3.58 16.36 -2.37
N ARG A 97 -4.34 16.66 -3.43
CA ARG A 97 -4.50 18.03 -3.94
C ARG A 97 -5.27 18.94 -3.00
N GLY A 98 -6.21 18.40 -2.21
CA GLY A 98 -6.91 19.16 -1.17
C GLY A 98 -5.96 19.61 -0.05
N GLN A 99 -4.96 18.79 0.27
CA GLN A 99 -3.97 19.12 1.30
C GLN A 99 -2.82 19.99 0.79
N PHE A 100 -2.23 19.63 -0.35
CA PHE A 100 -0.98 20.24 -0.83
C PHE A 100 -1.17 21.28 -1.95
N GLY A 101 -2.38 21.43 -2.48
CA GLY A 101 -2.63 22.13 -3.74
C GLY A 101 -2.23 21.28 -4.96
N THR A 102 -2.56 21.76 -6.16
CA THR A 102 -2.40 20.96 -7.40
C THR A 102 -0.96 20.59 -7.73
N LEU A 103 -0.04 21.56 -7.66
CA LEU A 103 1.39 21.34 -7.92
C LEU A 103 2.13 20.82 -6.70
N GLY A 104 1.72 21.21 -5.49
CA GLY A 104 2.31 20.67 -4.25
C GLY A 104 2.08 19.16 -4.13
N ALA A 105 0.90 18.67 -4.49
CA ALA A 105 0.57 17.24 -4.45
C ALA A 105 1.40 16.39 -5.42
N LEU A 106 1.97 16.99 -6.48
CA LEU A 106 2.75 16.27 -7.49
C LEU A 106 3.92 15.50 -6.87
N ILE A 107 4.58 16.08 -5.87
CA ILE A 107 5.70 15.44 -5.16
C ILE A 107 5.24 14.11 -4.57
N ILE A 108 4.10 14.12 -3.89
CA ILE A 108 3.53 12.93 -3.25
C ILE A 108 3.09 11.90 -4.29
N VAL A 109 2.45 12.35 -5.37
CA VAL A 109 1.99 11.46 -6.46
C VAL A 109 3.17 10.75 -7.13
N VAL A 110 4.28 11.45 -7.35
CA VAL A 110 5.50 10.86 -7.92
C VAL A 110 6.11 9.84 -6.95
N ILE A 111 6.16 10.16 -5.66
CA ILE A 111 6.62 9.23 -4.63
C ILE A 111 5.76 7.96 -4.62
N ALA A 112 4.43 8.09 -4.68
CA ALA A 112 3.54 6.94 -4.77
C ALA A 112 3.80 6.13 -6.05
N ALA A 113 4.03 6.76 -7.21
CA ALA A 113 4.41 6.05 -8.43
C ALA A 113 5.70 5.22 -8.27
N VAL A 114 6.72 5.79 -7.61
CA VAL A 114 7.99 5.09 -7.30
C VAL A 114 7.75 3.94 -6.32
N MET A 115 6.90 4.15 -5.31
CA MET A 115 6.50 3.11 -4.36
C MET A 115 5.86 1.92 -5.08
N TYR A 116 4.85 2.15 -5.92
CA TYR A 116 4.21 1.09 -6.70
C TYR A 116 5.20 0.33 -7.57
N LEU A 117 6.15 1.05 -8.21
CA LEU A 117 7.21 0.43 -9.02
C LEU A 117 8.13 -0.46 -8.17
N GLY A 118 8.54 0.03 -7.00
CA GLY A 118 9.41 -0.70 -6.07
C GLY A 118 8.76 -1.98 -5.54
N PHE A 119 7.49 -1.92 -5.14
CA PHE A 119 6.74 -3.11 -4.72
C PHE A 119 6.46 -4.06 -5.89
N PHE A 120 6.17 -3.53 -7.09
CA PHE A 120 6.04 -4.37 -8.28
C PHE A 120 7.31 -5.17 -8.54
N ALA A 121 8.46 -4.49 -8.56
CA ALA A 121 9.78 -5.10 -8.76
C ALA A 121 10.08 -6.14 -7.68
N SER A 122 9.82 -5.81 -6.42
CA SER A 122 10.05 -6.73 -5.29
C SER A 122 9.22 -8.00 -5.39
N ASN A 123 7.94 -7.88 -5.74
CA ASN A 123 7.06 -9.03 -5.90
C ASN A 123 7.49 -9.95 -7.05
N ILE A 124 7.90 -9.41 -8.21
CA ILE A 124 8.35 -10.25 -9.33
C ILE A 124 9.69 -10.95 -9.05
N VAL A 125 10.56 -10.42 -8.19
CA VAL A 125 11.72 -11.17 -7.66
C VAL A 125 11.26 -12.44 -6.96
N LEU A 126 10.25 -12.34 -6.08
CA LEU A 126 9.73 -13.51 -5.36
C LEU A 126 8.99 -14.49 -6.26
N ALA A 127 8.31 -14.02 -7.32
CA ALA A 127 7.80 -14.91 -8.35
C ALA A 127 8.96 -15.65 -9.06
N GLY A 128 10.06 -14.97 -9.37
CA GLY A 128 11.24 -15.57 -9.97
C GLY A 128 11.87 -16.64 -9.08
N GLN A 129 12.06 -16.34 -7.79
CA GLN A 129 12.55 -17.28 -6.79
C GLN A 129 11.60 -18.47 -6.64
N SER A 130 10.28 -18.24 -6.60
CA SER A 130 9.28 -19.31 -6.50
C SER A 130 9.29 -20.22 -7.74
N ILE A 131 9.37 -19.67 -8.96
CA ILE A 131 9.46 -20.45 -10.20
C ILE A 131 10.75 -21.27 -10.25
N HIS A 132 11.87 -20.66 -9.84
CA HIS A 132 13.13 -21.38 -9.69
C HIS A 132 13.00 -22.52 -8.68
N GLY A 133 12.46 -22.25 -7.49
CA GLY A 133 12.23 -23.25 -6.45
C GLY A 133 11.31 -24.39 -6.89
N ILE A 134 10.32 -24.15 -7.75
CA ILE A 134 9.45 -25.21 -8.29
C ILE A 134 10.22 -26.17 -9.21
N THR A 135 11.01 -25.62 -10.13
CA THR A 135 11.55 -26.39 -11.27
C THR A 135 13.03 -26.75 -11.14
N GLY A 136 13.83 -25.97 -10.42
CA GLY A 136 15.29 -25.99 -10.39
C GLY A 136 15.97 -25.58 -11.70
N ALA A 137 15.30 -25.77 -12.85
CA ALA A 137 15.85 -25.54 -14.17
C ALA A 137 15.70 -24.10 -14.68
N VAL A 138 14.67 -23.36 -14.22
CA VAL A 138 14.43 -21.98 -14.67
C VAL A 138 15.29 -21.02 -13.85
N PRO A 139 16.21 -20.24 -14.44
CA PRO A 139 16.97 -19.23 -13.70
C PRO A 139 16.05 -18.17 -13.11
N VAL A 140 16.39 -17.64 -11.93
CA VAL A 140 15.59 -16.60 -11.23
C VAL A 140 15.27 -15.42 -12.15
N ASN A 141 16.25 -14.92 -12.92
CA ASN A 141 16.04 -13.81 -13.86
C ASN A 141 14.98 -14.11 -14.93
N VAL A 142 14.91 -15.35 -15.42
CA VAL A 142 13.86 -15.78 -16.37
C VAL A 142 12.52 -15.86 -15.65
N GLY A 143 12.49 -16.41 -14.43
CA GLY A 143 11.30 -16.45 -13.59
C GLY A 143 10.73 -15.05 -13.29
N ILE A 144 11.60 -14.04 -13.06
CA ILE A 144 11.22 -12.63 -12.87
C ILE A 144 10.44 -12.13 -14.09
N ILE A 145 10.96 -12.36 -15.30
CA ILE A 145 10.31 -11.95 -16.55
C ILE A 145 8.98 -12.68 -16.73
N LEU A 146 8.91 -13.98 -16.44
CA LEU A 146 7.67 -14.76 -16.51
C LEU A 146 6.61 -14.22 -15.54
N GLY A 147 6.99 -13.88 -14.31
CA GLY A 147 6.10 -13.27 -13.32
C GLY A 147 5.61 -11.88 -13.76
N ALA A 148 6.49 -11.06 -14.34
CA ALA A 148 6.14 -9.75 -14.87
C ALA A 148 5.14 -9.86 -16.03
N VAL A 149 5.41 -10.73 -17.01
CA VAL A 149 4.52 -10.99 -18.15
C VAL A 149 3.17 -11.51 -17.68
N GLY A 150 3.16 -12.46 -16.74
CA GLY A 150 1.92 -12.96 -16.13
C GLY A 150 1.08 -11.83 -15.51
N SER A 151 1.74 -10.93 -14.76
CA SER A 151 1.09 -9.76 -14.14
C SER A 151 0.46 -8.83 -15.18
N ALA A 152 1.16 -8.55 -16.29
CA ALA A 152 0.61 -7.74 -17.38
C ALA A 152 -0.56 -8.42 -18.10
N VAL A 153 -0.47 -9.72 -18.37
CA VAL A 153 -1.54 -10.47 -19.04
C VAL A 153 -2.83 -10.39 -18.21
N ILE A 154 -2.75 -10.63 -16.90
CA ILE A 154 -3.91 -10.51 -16.00
C ILE A 154 -4.42 -9.07 -15.94
N CYS A 155 -3.52 -8.08 -15.90
CA CYS A 155 -3.90 -6.67 -15.93
C CYS A 155 -4.64 -6.28 -17.22
N ILE A 156 -4.25 -6.83 -18.38
CA ILE A 156 -4.86 -6.56 -19.69
C ILE A 156 -6.21 -7.28 -19.83
N ILE A 157 -6.31 -8.54 -19.39
CA ILE A 157 -7.57 -9.30 -19.41
C ILE A 157 -8.63 -8.62 -18.52
N GLY A 158 -8.21 -7.96 -17.45
CA GLY A 158 -8.94 -6.87 -16.83
C GLY A 158 -9.56 -7.15 -15.46
N TYR A 159 -10.19 -6.11 -14.92
CA TYR A 159 -10.71 -5.98 -13.56
C TYR A 159 -11.48 -7.20 -13.03
N ARG A 160 -12.33 -7.83 -13.86
CA ARG A 160 -13.14 -8.99 -13.43
C ARG A 160 -12.29 -10.22 -13.08
N LEU A 161 -11.21 -10.46 -13.83
CA LEU A 161 -10.32 -11.59 -13.56
C LEU A 161 -9.53 -11.34 -12.28
N ILE A 162 -9.04 -10.10 -12.07
CA ILE A 162 -8.35 -9.70 -10.84
C ILE A 162 -9.25 -9.90 -9.62
N HIS A 163 -10.50 -9.42 -9.68
CA HIS A 163 -11.44 -9.59 -8.56
C HIS A 163 -11.79 -11.06 -8.27
N PHE A 164 -11.94 -11.87 -9.32
CA PHE A 164 -12.18 -13.30 -9.18
C PHE A 164 -10.97 -14.01 -8.56
N LEU A 165 -9.77 -13.79 -9.10
CA LEU A 165 -8.53 -14.37 -8.60
C LEU A 165 -8.23 -13.92 -7.18
N ASN A 166 -8.43 -12.65 -6.84
CA ASN A 166 -8.25 -12.16 -5.48
C ASN A 166 -9.25 -12.81 -4.52
N ARG A 167 -10.53 -12.90 -4.89
CA ARG A 167 -11.56 -13.46 -4.00
C ARG A 167 -11.33 -14.94 -3.69
N ILE A 168 -10.90 -15.73 -4.68
CA ILE A 168 -10.55 -17.14 -4.47
C ILE A 168 -9.20 -17.25 -3.77
N GLY A 169 -8.23 -16.43 -4.22
CA GLY A 169 -6.87 -16.37 -3.69
C GLY A 169 -6.84 -16.13 -2.20
N THR A 170 -7.65 -15.21 -1.66
CA THR A 170 -7.79 -14.95 -0.21
C THR A 170 -7.99 -16.25 0.58
N TRP A 171 -8.88 -17.12 0.14
CA TRP A 171 -9.20 -18.36 0.86
C TRP A 171 -8.19 -19.46 0.58
N VAL A 172 -7.80 -19.64 -0.68
CA VAL A 172 -6.87 -20.70 -1.08
C VAL A 172 -5.48 -20.48 -0.47
N LEU A 173 -4.94 -19.25 -0.55
CA LEU A 173 -3.67 -18.91 0.07
C LEU A 173 -3.76 -18.93 1.61
N GLY A 174 -4.87 -18.44 2.17
CA GLY A 174 -5.05 -18.44 3.63
C GLY A 174 -5.06 -19.86 4.19
N LEU A 175 -5.80 -20.77 3.54
CA LEU A 175 -5.81 -22.19 3.87
C LEU A 175 -4.46 -22.86 3.61
N ALA A 176 -3.77 -22.51 2.52
CA ALA A 176 -2.44 -23.05 2.23
C ALA A 176 -1.40 -22.64 3.28
N ILE A 177 -1.43 -21.39 3.75
CA ILE A 177 -0.57 -20.92 4.86
C ILE A 177 -0.93 -21.65 6.17
N ALA A 178 -2.21 -21.81 6.48
CA ALA A 178 -2.64 -22.58 7.66
C ALA A 178 -2.20 -24.04 7.59
N ALA A 179 -2.32 -24.69 6.43
CA ALA A 179 -1.82 -26.04 6.19
C ALA A 179 -0.29 -26.10 6.26
N GLY A 180 0.40 -25.06 5.79
CA GLY A 180 1.85 -24.90 5.91
C GLY A 180 2.29 -24.82 7.38
N PHE A 181 1.62 -24.02 8.22
CA PHE A 181 1.88 -24.02 9.66
C PHE A 181 1.72 -25.41 10.26
N PHE A 182 0.61 -26.08 9.94
CA PHE A 182 0.37 -27.45 10.42
C PHE A 182 1.47 -28.41 9.98
N ALA A 183 1.88 -28.36 8.71
CA ALA A 183 2.94 -29.22 8.17
C ALA A 183 4.29 -28.99 8.88
N ILE A 184 4.65 -27.73 9.12
CA ILE A 184 5.90 -27.38 9.80
C ILE A 184 5.85 -27.82 11.27
N LEU A 185 4.81 -27.44 12.00
CA LEU A 185 4.72 -27.65 13.46
C LEU A 185 4.46 -29.11 13.85
N THR A 186 4.12 -29.98 12.89
CA THR A 186 3.99 -31.44 13.12
C THR A 186 5.20 -32.23 12.57
N SER A 187 6.16 -31.56 11.95
CA SER A 187 7.43 -32.14 11.51
C SER A 187 8.50 -32.11 12.60
N ASP A 188 9.63 -32.78 12.36
CA ASP A 188 10.81 -32.69 13.23
C ASP A 188 11.43 -31.30 13.14
N LEU A 189 11.10 -30.45 14.10
CA LEU A 189 11.65 -29.10 14.20
C LEU A 189 13.11 -29.13 14.71
N PRO A 190 13.95 -28.16 14.31
CA PRO A 190 15.26 -27.97 14.92
C PRO A 190 15.15 -27.87 16.44
N ALA A 191 16.09 -28.49 17.16
CA ALA A 191 16.07 -28.50 18.64
C ALA A 191 16.10 -27.10 19.26
N ASP A 192 16.65 -26.12 18.53
CA ASP A 192 16.70 -24.72 18.91
C ASP A 192 15.52 -23.89 18.37
N PHE A 193 14.49 -24.47 17.76
CA PHE A 193 13.40 -23.72 17.12
C PHE A 193 12.75 -22.65 18.02
N LEU A 194 12.52 -22.98 19.30
CA LEU A 194 11.93 -22.05 20.28
C LEU A 194 12.96 -21.19 21.02
N SER A 195 14.25 -21.53 20.94
CA SER A 195 15.34 -20.87 21.69
C SER A 195 16.36 -20.16 20.80
N ARG A 196 16.22 -20.24 19.47
CA ARG A 196 17.06 -19.55 18.50
C ARG A 196 16.68 -18.07 18.50
N GLY A 197 17.69 -17.23 18.76
CA GLY A 197 17.50 -15.81 18.99
C GLY A 197 17.03 -15.51 20.41
N GLY A 198 16.62 -14.27 20.64
CA GLY A 198 16.09 -13.85 21.93
C GLY A 198 15.71 -12.38 21.94
N PHE A 199 15.19 -11.90 23.06
CA PHE A 199 14.88 -10.48 23.18
C PHE A 199 16.14 -9.63 23.06
N ASN A 200 16.13 -8.71 22.10
CA ASN A 200 17.02 -7.58 22.08
C ASN A 200 16.20 -6.34 21.69
N PHE A 201 16.40 -5.24 22.41
CA PHE A 201 15.53 -4.07 22.29
C PHE A 201 15.57 -3.46 20.88
N ALA A 202 16.76 -3.36 20.29
CA ALA A 202 16.95 -2.77 18.97
C ALA A 202 16.24 -3.55 17.87
N GLY A 203 16.43 -4.87 17.82
CA GLY A 203 15.78 -5.77 16.87
C GLY A 203 14.28 -5.87 17.07
N TRP A 204 13.81 -5.86 18.32
CA TRP A 204 12.37 -5.80 18.63
C TRP A 204 11.75 -4.53 18.06
N LEU A 205 12.41 -3.38 18.28
CA LEU A 205 11.92 -2.10 17.80
C LEU A 205 11.97 -1.98 16.27
N ALA A 206 13.04 -2.46 15.63
CA ALA A 206 13.15 -2.53 14.18
C ALA A 206 12.03 -3.41 13.58
N THR A 207 11.69 -4.52 14.25
CA THR A 207 10.61 -5.42 13.83
C THR A 207 9.23 -4.78 14.00
N VAL A 208 8.99 -4.05 15.10
CA VAL A 208 7.76 -3.25 15.28
C VAL A 208 7.64 -2.20 14.17
N SER A 209 8.72 -1.46 13.90
CA SER A 209 8.76 -0.47 12.83
C SER A 209 8.43 -1.13 11.50
N LEU A 210 9.08 -2.24 11.14
CA LEU A 210 8.80 -2.95 9.89
C LEU A 210 7.32 -3.32 9.73
N GLY A 211 6.68 -3.82 10.78
CA GLY A 211 5.25 -4.15 10.78
C GLY A 211 4.33 -2.93 10.64
N ALA A 212 4.66 -1.81 11.29
CA ALA A 212 3.91 -0.55 11.17
C ALA A 212 4.05 0.07 9.77
N LEU A 213 5.25 0.03 9.21
CA LEU A 213 5.57 0.58 7.91
C LEU A 213 4.95 -0.20 6.76
N TRP A 214 4.92 -1.52 6.90
CA TRP A 214 4.19 -2.38 5.98
C TRP A 214 2.75 -1.90 5.79
N GLN A 215 2.07 -1.56 6.89
CA GLN A 215 0.70 -1.05 6.86
C GLN A 215 0.61 0.35 6.24
N ILE A 216 1.49 1.26 6.64
CA ILE A 216 1.51 2.65 6.12
C ILE A 216 1.77 2.67 4.62
N ALA A 217 2.57 1.75 4.09
CA ALA A 217 2.83 1.64 2.65
C ALA A 217 1.56 1.34 1.84
N PHE A 218 0.50 0.78 2.44
CA PHE A 218 -0.78 0.60 1.77
C PHE A 218 -1.69 1.84 1.82
N ALA A 219 -1.38 2.87 2.61
CA ALA A 219 -2.21 4.07 2.72
C ALA A 219 -2.46 4.78 1.37
N PRO A 220 -1.52 4.83 0.40
CA PRO A 220 -1.81 5.35 -0.94
C PRO A 220 -2.79 4.49 -1.77
N TYR A 221 -3.02 3.23 -1.42
CA TYR A 221 -3.86 2.30 -2.18
C TYR A 221 -5.34 2.36 -1.76
N VAL A 222 -5.60 2.65 -0.49
CA VAL A 222 -6.87 2.23 0.13
C VAL A 222 -8.11 2.93 -0.43
N SER A 223 -8.06 4.24 -0.67
CA SER A 223 -9.21 4.97 -1.23
C SER A 223 -9.50 4.64 -2.68
N ASP A 224 -8.57 4.04 -3.41
CA ASP A 224 -8.81 3.65 -4.81
C ASP A 224 -9.90 2.58 -4.91
N TYR A 225 -10.04 1.76 -3.85
CA TYR A 225 -11.05 0.72 -3.72
C TYR A 225 -12.25 1.19 -2.90
N SER A 226 -12.04 1.84 -1.75
CA SER A 226 -13.14 2.22 -0.87
C SER A 226 -14.00 3.36 -1.43
N ARG A 227 -13.53 4.12 -2.42
CA ARG A 227 -14.32 5.15 -3.15
C ARG A 227 -15.56 4.61 -3.87
N TYR A 228 -15.61 3.31 -4.14
CA TYR A 228 -16.75 2.65 -4.78
C TYR A 228 -17.83 2.22 -3.78
N LEU A 229 -17.63 2.42 -2.47
CA LEU A 229 -18.67 2.18 -1.48
C LEU A 229 -19.75 3.28 -1.53
N PRO A 230 -21.01 2.94 -1.22
CA PRO A 230 -22.08 3.92 -1.08
C PRO A 230 -21.72 5.07 -0.11
N LYS A 231 -22.19 6.28 -0.40
CA LYS A 231 -21.82 7.52 0.33
C LYS A 231 -22.30 7.51 1.79
N ASP A 232 -23.37 6.79 2.07
CA ASP A 232 -23.98 6.61 3.39
C ASP A 232 -23.22 5.63 4.29
N VAL A 233 -22.21 4.91 3.76
CA VAL A 233 -21.34 4.07 4.57
C VAL A 233 -20.51 4.94 5.53
N GLY A 234 -20.74 4.76 6.82
CA GLY A 234 -20.02 5.47 7.86
C GLY A 234 -18.55 5.06 8.00
N VAL A 235 -17.74 6.01 8.48
CA VAL A 235 -16.29 5.90 8.72
C VAL A 235 -15.93 4.63 9.50
N ALA A 236 -16.66 4.31 10.58
CA ALA A 236 -16.36 3.18 11.44
C ALA A 236 -16.45 1.82 10.72
N SER A 237 -17.42 1.65 9.81
CA SER A 237 -17.61 0.39 9.08
C SER A 237 -16.46 0.14 8.10
N THR A 238 -16.09 1.17 7.35
CA THR A 238 -14.94 1.14 6.43
C THR A 238 -13.62 0.95 7.18
N PHE A 239 -13.46 1.63 8.31
CA PHE A 239 -12.29 1.49 9.19
C PHE A 239 -12.14 0.06 9.68
N TRP A 240 -13.12 -0.50 10.39
CA TRP A 240 -12.97 -1.82 11.03
C TRP A 240 -12.80 -2.95 10.03
N THR A 241 -13.51 -2.93 8.91
CA THR A 241 -13.36 -3.96 7.87
C THR A 241 -12.00 -3.91 7.19
N THR A 242 -11.48 -2.71 6.90
CA THR A 242 -10.13 -2.54 6.37
C THR A 242 -9.08 -2.94 7.39
N TYR A 243 -9.20 -2.43 8.62
CA TYR A 243 -8.29 -2.66 9.72
C TYR A 243 -8.13 -4.15 10.02
N LEU A 244 -9.24 -4.85 10.25
CA LEU A 244 -9.21 -6.28 10.55
C LEU A 244 -8.68 -7.11 9.37
N GLY A 245 -9.06 -6.78 8.13
CA GLY A 245 -8.57 -7.48 6.95
C GLY A 245 -7.05 -7.36 6.84
N CYS A 246 -6.52 -6.15 6.93
CA CYS A 246 -5.10 -5.89 6.77
C CYS A 246 -4.26 -6.42 7.94
N VAL A 247 -4.65 -6.16 9.19
CA VAL A 247 -3.91 -6.58 10.38
C VAL A 247 -3.86 -8.10 10.47
N LEU A 248 -4.99 -8.79 10.30
CA LEU A 248 -5.02 -10.25 10.38
C LEU A 248 -4.28 -10.91 9.20
N GLY A 249 -4.45 -10.40 7.99
CA GLY A 249 -3.77 -10.96 6.81
C GLY A 249 -2.25 -10.81 6.87
N SER A 250 -1.77 -9.61 7.23
CA SER A 250 -0.33 -9.34 7.33
C SER A 250 0.30 -10.08 8.50
N PHE A 251 -0.34 -10.07 9.68
CA PHE A 251 0.15 -10.81 10.84
C PHE A 251 0.28 -12.30 10.54
N LEU A 252 -0.71 -12.90 9.88
CA LEU A 252 -0.67 -14.31 9.50
C LEU A 252 0.54 -14.62 8.60
N ALA A 253 0.77 -13.80 7.58
CA ALA A 253 1.90 -13.97 6.66
C ALA A 253 3.25 -13.74 7.33
N PHE A 254 3.38 -12.70 8.16
CA PHE A 254 4.60 -12.39 8.90
C PHE A 254 4.95 -13.50 9.90
N ALA A 255 3.96 -13.96 10.67
CA ALA A 255 4.11 -15.08 11.58
C ALA A 255 4.56 -16.35 10.86
N PHE A 256 4.00 -16.61 9.66
CA PHE A 256 4.40 -17.76 8.85
C PHE A 256 5.85 -17.65 8.40
N GLY A 257 6.27 -16.45 7.96
CA GLY A 257 7.66 -16.15 7.64
C GLY A 257 8.63 -16.40 8.79
N ALA A 258 8.29 -15.96 10.00
CA ALA A 258 9.12 -16.20 11.19
C ALA A 258 9.24 -17.69 11.53
N VAL A 259 8.13 -18.45 11.44
CA VAL A 259 8.15 -19.90 11.64
C VAL A 259 9.00 -20.61 10.59
N VAL A 260 8.89 -20.21 9.31
CA VAL A 260 9.73 -20.75 8.23
C VAL A 260 11.21 -20.45 8.50
N ALA A 261 11.56 -19.22 8.88
CA ALA A 261 12.94 -18.82 9.15
C ALA A 261 13.59 -19.61 10.31
N LEU A 262 12.80 -19.97 11.32
CA LEU A 262 13.27 -20.75 12.47
C LEU A 262 13.31 -22.27 12.18
N ALA A 263 12.40 -22.77 11.33
CA ALA A 263 12.35 -24.18 10.95
C ALA A 263 13.38 -24.54 9.87
N ALA A 264 13.69 -23.61 8.98
CA ALA A 264 14.66 -23.83 7.89
C ALA A 264 16.12 -23.73 8.39
N PRO A 265 17.07 -24.30 7.64
CA PRO A 265 18.49 -24.05 7.85
C PRO A 265 18.82 -22.56 7.81
N VAL A 266 19.73 -22.13 8.68
CA VAL A 266 20.16 -20.72 8.78
C VAL A 266 20.76 -20.26 7.44
N GLY A 267 20.34 -19.08 6.99
CA GLY A 267 20.81 -18.48 5.72
C GLY A 267 20.12 -18.98 4.46
N MET A 268 19.15 -19.90 4.57
CA MET A 268 18.32 -20.32 3.44
C MET A 268 17.40 -19.19 2.98
N ASP A 269 17.26 -19.01 1.66
CA ASP A 269 16.26 -18.09 1.09
C ASP A 269 14.85 -18.46 1.58
N THR A 270 14.01 -17.47 1.82
CA THR A 270 12.69 -17.72 2.43
C THR A 270 11.78 -18.57 1.54
N MET A 271 11.82 -18.42 0.20
CA MET A 271 10.96 -19.23 -0.69
C MET A 271 11.43 -20.68 -0.72
N ASP A 272 12.74 -20.91 -0.73
CA ASP A 272 13.31 -22.26 -0.59
C ASP A 272 13.01 -22.86 0.79
N GLY A 273 13.07 -22.04 1.84
CA GLY A 273 12.70 -22.39 3.21
C GLY A 273 11.25 -22.87 3.30
N VAL A 274 10.30 -22.14 2.68
CA VAL A 274 8.89 -22.56 2.61
C VAL A 274 8.78 -23.93 1.96
N LYS A 275 9.46 -24.16 0.83
CA LYS A 275 9.40 -25.44 0.12
C LYS A 275 9.99 -26.57 0.97
N ALA A 276 11.12 -26.33 1.62
CA ALA A 276 11.83 -27.32 2.41
C ALA A 276 11.07 -27.73 3.68
N THR A 277 10.45 -26.77 4.38
CA THR A 277 9.84 -27.03 5.70
C THR A 277 8.39 -27.50 5.63
N THR A 278 7.71 -27.32 4.49
CA THR A 278 6.30 -27.72 4.33
C THR A 278 6.12 -29.06 3.61
N GLY A 279 7.21 -29.77 3.32
CA GLY A 279 7.20 -31.12 2.74
C GLY A 279 6.42 -31.20 1.43
N ALA A 280 5.45 -32.11 1.35
CA ALA A 280 4.66 -32.34 0.14
C ALA A 280 3.84 -31.11 -0.32
N LEU A 281 3.57 -30.15 0.57
CA LEU A 281 2.86 -28.92 0.24
C LEU A 281 3.76 -27.87 -0.42
N GLY A 282 5.09 -27.98 -0.28
CA GLY A 282 6.03 -26.92 -0.66
C GLY A 282 5.89 -26.43 -2.10
N THR A 283 5.89 -27.37 -3.06
CA THR A 283 5.71 -27.02 -4.48
C THR A 283 4.36 -26.36 -4.74
N THR A 284 3.28 -26.86 -4.12
CA THR A 284 1.94 -26.29 -4.25
C THR A 284 1.89 -24.87 -3.71
N MET A 285 2.53 -24.61 -2.56
CA MET A 285 2.61 -23.27 -1.98
C MET A 285 3.35 -22.29 -2.88
N LEU A 286 4.49 -22.70 -3.45
CA LEU A 286 5.23 -21.85 -4.40
C LEU A 286 4.39 -21.53 -5.65
N VAL A 287 3.62 -22.48 -6.17
CA VAL A 287 2.70 -22.21 -7.30
C VAL A 287 1.64 -21.18 -6.90
N LEU A 288 1.03 -21.33 -5.72
CA LEU A 288 0.07 -20.36 -5.20
C LEU A 288 0.68 -18.98 -4.99
N PHE A 289 1.94 -18.92 -4.56
CA PHE A 289 2.71 -17.68 -4.38
C PHE A 289 2.97 -16.96 -5.70
N VAL A 290 3.33 -17.68 -6.76
CA VAL A 290 3.46 -17.10 -8.11
C VAL A 290 2.12 -16.50 -8.57
N LEU A 291 1.01 -17.23 -8.39
CA LEU A 291 -0.32 -16.74 -8.74
C LEU A 291 -0.73 -15.51 -7.90
N SER A 292 -0.39 -15.52 -6.60
CA SER A 292 -0.61 -14.40 -5.69
C SER A 292 0.14 -13.15 -6.15
N VAL A 293 1.44 -13.29 -6.45
CA VAL A 293 2.27 -12.19 -6.96
C VAL A 293 1.69 -11.61 -8.25
N ILE A 294 1.32 -12.47 -9.20
CA ILE A 294 0.74 -12.05 -10.47
C ILE A 294 -0.53 -11.22 -10.26
N SER A 295 -1.41 -11.65 -9.35
CA SER A 295 -2.64 -10.94 -9.03
C SER A 295 -2.38 -9.63 -8.28
N HIS A 296 -1.50 -9.65 -7.29
CA HIS A 296 -1.15 -8.49 -6.48
C HIS A 296 -0.47 -7.40 -7.32
N ASN A 297 0.41 -7.78 -8.25
CA ASN A 297 1.09 -6.82 -9.11
C ASN A 297 0.18 -6.14 -10.12
N ALA A 298 -1.00 -6.68 -10.40
CA ALA A 298 -2.02 -5.93 -11.11
C ALA A 298 -2.48 -4.70 -10.31
N LEU A 299 -2.54 -4.77 -8.97
CA LEU A 299 -2.84 -3.62 -8.11
C LEU A 299 -1.73 -2.57 -8.17
N ASN A 300 -0.47 -3.00 -8.08
CA ASN A 300 0.69 -2.11 -8.18
C ASN A 300 0.75 -1.42 -9.55
N LEU A 301 0.55 -2.19 -10.63
CA LEU A 301 0.53 -1.65 -11.99
C LEU A 301 -0.59 -0.64 -12.18
N TYR A 302 -1.77 -0.95 -11.66
CA TYR A 302 -2.92 -0.05 -11.70
C TYR A 302 -2.63 1.26 -10.96
N GLY A 303 -2.19 1.21 -9.70
CA GLY A 303 -1.84 2.38 -8.90
C GLY A 303 -0.71 3.23 -9.52
N ALA A 304 0.32 2.58 -10.09
CA ALA A 304 1.39 3.26 -10.81
C ALA A 304 0.85 4.02 -12.03
N VAL A 305 0.02 3.38 -12.85
CA VAL A 305 -0.61 4.01 -14.02
C VAL A 305 -1.47 5.21 -13.59
N LEU A 306 -2.31 5.06 -12.57
CA LEU A 306 -3.12 6.17 -12.05
C LEU A 306 -2.23 7.34 -11.58
N SER A 307 -1.16 7.05 -10.85
CA SER A 307 -0.24 8.07 -10.33
C SER A 307 0.50 8.82 -11.45
N ILE A 308 0.95 8.10 -12.49
CA ILE A 308 1.57 8.74 -13.66
C ILE A 308 0.56 9.59 -14.42
N ILE A 309 -0.66 9.09 -14.63
CA ILE A 309 -1.75 9.86 -15.27
C ILE A 309 -2.05 11.13 -14.47
N THR A 310 -2.20 11.03 -13.15
CA THR A 310 -2.41 12.18 -12.25
C THR A 310 -1.28 13.19 -12.39
N SER A 311 -0.03 12.71 -12.48
CA SER A 311 1.15 13.56 -12.67
C SER A 311 1.08 14.32 -14.00
N VAL A 312 0.73 13.64 -15.10
CA VAL A 312 0.58 14.27 -16.42
C VAL A 312 -0.58 15.28 -16.44
N GLN A 313 -1.73 14.94 -15.84
CA GLN A 313 -2.88 15.84 -15.75
C GLN A 313 -2.61 17.10 -14.94
N THR A 314 -1.64 17.07 -14.02
CA THR A 314 -1.23 18.28 -13.29
C THR A 314 -0.71 19.37 -14.24
N PHE A 315 -0.12 18.99 -15.38
CA PHE A 315 0.32 19.92 -16.42
C PHE A 315 -0.66 20.03 -17.60
N ARG A 316 -1.51 19.02 -17.79
CA ARG A 316 -2.51 18.95 -18.86
C ARG A 316 -3.87 18.51 -18.34
N ALA A 317 -4.54 19.39 -17.58
CA ALA A 317 -5.79 19.05 -16.88
C ALA A 317 -6.93 18.55 -17.78
N ARG A 318 -6.96 18.97 -19.05
CA ARG A 318 -7.99 18.54 -20.03
C ARG A 318 -7.68 17.21 -20.73
N TRP A 319 -6.49 16.64 -20.51
CA TRP A 319 -6.11 15.39 -21.15
C TRP A 319 -6.79 14.21 -20.43
N ILE A 320 -7.62 13.47 -21.16
CA ILE A 320 -8.24 12.24 -20.68
C ILE A 320 -7.44 11.06 -21.24
N PRO A 321 -6.89 10.17 -20.40
CA PRO A 321 -6.10 9.04 -20.86
C PRO A 321 -6.97 8.06 -21.65
N THR A 322 -6.56 7.75 -22.87
CA THR A 322 -7.22 6.71 -23.68
C THR A 322 -6.84 5.32 -23.17
N ALA A 323 -7.60 4.28 -23.55
CA ALA A 323 -7.23 2.89 -23.27
C ALA A 323 -5.82 2.55 -23.78
N ARG A 324 -5.44 3.07 -24.97
CA ARG A 324 -4.09 2.91 -25.52
C ARG A 324 -3.01 3.53 -24.64
N ALA A 325 -3.24 4.74 -24.12
CA ALA A 325 -2.28 5.39 -23.23
C ALA A 325 -2.06 4.57 -21.94
N ARG A 326 -3.13 4.02 -21.35
CA ARG A 326 -3.04 3.15 -20.17
C ARG A 326 -2.20 1.90 -20.47
N VAL A 327 -2.45 1.22 -21.59
CA VAL A 327 -1.67 0.04 -22.00
C VAL A 327 -0.18 0.37 -22.21
N ILE A 328 0.13 1.47 -22.90
CA ILE A 328 1.52 1.88 -23.13
C ILE A 328 2.22 2.16 -21.78
N LEU A 329 1.58 2.92 -20.89
CA LEU A 329 2.12 3.19 -19.56
C LEU A 329 2.34 1.90 -18.76
N SER A 330 1.40 0.97 -18.80
CA SER A 330 1.55 -0.34 -18.15
C SER A 330 2.76 -1.11 -18.68
N VAL A 331 2.99 -1.12 -20.00
CA VAL A 331 4.16 -1.78 -20.60
C VAL A 331 5.45 -1.10 -20.17
N VAL A 332 5.51 0.23 -20.15
CA VAL A 332 6.68 0.99 -19.70
C VAL A 332 7.01 0.67 -18.23
N ILE A 333 6.00 0.67 -17.35
CA ILE A 333 6.17 0.31 -15.93
C ILE A 333 6.67 -1.12 -15.81
N LEU A 334 6.08 -2.08 -16.54
CA LEU A 334 6.50 -3.48 -16.51
C LEU A 334 7.97 -3.65 -16.90
N VAL A 335 8.40 -2.99 -17.98
CA VAL A 335 9.78 -3.07 -18.47
C VAL A 335 10.73 -2.44 -17.45
N GLY A 336 10.41 -1.25 -16.95
CA GLY A 336 11.20 -0.58 -15.92
C GLY A 336 11.32 -1.41 -14.63
N ALA A 337 10.20 -1.96 -14.14
CA ALA A 337 10.18 -2.78 -12.95
C ALA A 337 10.96 -4.08 -13.12
N SER A 338 10.87 -4.72 -14.29
CA SER A 338 11.65 -5.92 -14.61
C SER A 338 13.15 -5.66 -14.62
N ILE A 339 13.59 -4.53 -15.20
CA ILE A 339 15.00 -4.13 -15.21
C ILE A 339 15.50 -3.92 -13.78
N VAL A 340 14.75 -3.16 -12.97
CA VAL A 340 15.08 -2.92 -11.56
C VAL A 340 15.09 -4.22 -10.76
N ALA A 341 14.10 -5.10 -10.96
CA ALA A 341 14.02 -6.38 -10.27
C ALA A 341 15.22 -7.28 -10.58
N ILE A 342 15.63 -7.38 -11.85
CA ILE A 342 16.81 -8.17 -12.24
C ILE A 342 18.10 -7.56 -11.66
N ALA A 343 18.22 -6.23 -11.67
CA ALA A 343 19.40 -5.56 -11.14
C ALA A 343 19.57 -5.73 -9.62
N LEU A 344 18.45 -5.82 -8.89
CA LEU A 344 18.44 -5.86 -7.43
C LEU A 344 18.18 -7.28 -6.86
N SER A 345 18.00 -8.30 -7.70
CA SER A 345 17.58 -9.64 -7.24
C SER A 345 18.65 -10.38 -6.43
N ALA A 346 19.94 -10.11 -6.66
CA ALA A 346 21.03 -10.78 -5.98
C ALA A 346 21.07 -10.46 -4.46
N ASP A 347 20.92 -9.17 -4.12
CA ASP A 347 20.89 -8.68 -2.72
C ASP A 347 19.48 -8.19 -2.35
N PHE A 348 18.47 -8.95 -2.78
CA PHE A 348 17.06 -8.54 -2.71
C PHE A 348 16.63 -8.03 -1.33
N VAL A 349 16.92 -8.78 -0.26
CA VAL A 349 16.50 -8.43 1.10
C VAL A 349 17.05 -7.06 1.52
N SER A 350 18.34 -6.81 1.28
CA SER A 350 18.98 -5.54 1.61
C SER A 350 18.35 -4.37 0.84
N HIS A 351 18.19 -4.53 -0.47
CA HIS A 351 17.57 -3.51 -1.31
C HIS A 351 16.09 -3.27 -0.95
N PHE A 352 15.35 -4.32 -0.60
CA PHE A 352 13.97 -4.23 -0.16
C PHE A 352 13.83 -3.46 1.16
N VAL A 353 14.67 -3.77 2.16
CA VAL A 353 14.67 -3.03 3.43
C VAL A 353 15.00 -1.55 3.20
N ASN A 354 16.02 -1.24 2.39
CA ASN A 354 16.36 0.14 2.03
C ASN A 354 15.20 0.87 1.34
N LEU A 355 14.49 0.21 0.43
CA LEU A 355 13.32 0.75 -0.24
C LEU A 355 12.21 1.09 0.79
N VAL A 356 11.90 0.17 1.69
CA VAL A 356 10.86 0.37 2.72
C VAL A 356 11.20 1.55 3.63
N VAL A 357 12.45 1.67 4.08
CA VAL A 357 12.88 2.78 4.93
C VAL A 357 12.95 4.10 4.14
N ALA A 358 13.37 4.10 2.88
CA ALA A 358 13.34 5.31 2.07
C ALA A 358 11.90 5.82 1.85
N LEU A 359 10.97 4.89 1.57
CA LEU A 359 9.55 5.20 1.43
C LEU A 359 8.92 5.69 2.73
N LEU A 360 9.32 5.14 3.87
CA LEU A 360 8.88 5.60 5.20
C LEU A 360 9.08 7.10 5.34
N VAL A 361 10.31 7.57 5.11
CA VAL A 361 10.72 8.94 5.38
C VAL A 361 9.81 9.94 4.66
N VAL A 362 9.34 9.55 3.47
CA VAL A 362 8.50 10.40 2.62
C VAL A 362 7.00 10.15 2.78
N LEU A 363 6.55 8.95 3.14
CA LEU A 363 5.12 8.63 3.28
C LEU A 363 4.57 8.96 4.66
N VAL A 364 5.37 8.83 5.72
CA VAL A 364 4.92 9.09 7.09
C VAL A 364 4.47 10.54 7.29
N PRO A 365 5.24 11.58 6.88
CA PRO A 365 4.79 12.96 7.00
C PRO A 365 3.53 13.23 6.18
N TRP A 366 3.42 12.62 4.99
CA TRP A 366 2.22 12.73 4.15
C TRP A 366 1.01 12.15 4.86
N THR A 367 1.13 10.94 5.44
CA THR A 367 0.08 10.31 6.24
C THR A 367 -0.37 11.20 7.40
N ALA A 368 0.56 11.80 8.15
CA ALA A 368 0.22 12.69 9.25
C ALA A 368 -0.58 13.92 8.77
N ILE A 369 -0.14 14.56 7.68
CA ILE A 369 -0.82 15.72 7.10
C ILE A 369 -2.20 15.33 6.59
N ASN A 370 -2.29 14.25 5.80
CA ASN A 370 -3.54 13.80 5.20
C ASN A 370 -4.61 13.47 6.26
N LEU A 371 -4.24 12.73 7.32
CA LEU A 371 -5.18 12.36 8.37
C LEU A 371 -5.63 13.57 9.21
N ILE A 372 -4.70 14.45 9.59
CA ILE A 372 -5.07 15.66 10.34
C ILE A 372 -5.91 16.59 9.51
N ASP A 373 -5.56 16.76 8.24
CA ASP A 373 -6.33 17.60 7.33
C ASP A 373 -7.77 17.09 7.20
N PHE A 374 -7.93 15.80 6.93
CA PHE A 374 -9.24 15.21 6.73
C PHE A 374 -10.09 15.20 8.00
N TYR A 375 -9.56 14.74 9.13
CA TYR A 375 -10.37 14.51 10.34
C TYR A 375 -10.51 15.75 11.23
N ILE A 376 -9.51 16.64 11.24
CA ILE A 376 -9.46 17.77 12.18
C ILE A 376 -9.72 19.09 11.48
N VAL A 377 -9.06 19.35 10.35
CA VAL A 377 -9.15 20.64 9.64
C VAL A 377 -10.45 20.72 8.84
N HIS A 378 -10.59 19.86 7.82
CA HIS A 378 -11.71 19.85 6.88
C HIS A 378 -12.90 19.00 7.36
N LYS A 379 -12.70 18.13 8.36
CA LYS A 379 -13.74 17.27 8.96
C LYS A 379 -14.52 16.46 7.92
N GLY A 380 -13.82 15.99 6.88
CA GLY A 380 -14.37 15.22 5.77
C GLY A 380 -15.15 16.03 4.72
N VAL A 381 -15.16 17.36 4.81
CA VAL A 381 -15.84 18.25 3.85
C VAL A 381 -14.82 18.91 2.94
N TYR A 382 -14.86 18.56 1.65
CA TYR A 382 -13.99 19.11 0.63
C TYR A 382 -14.81 19.58 -0.58
N ASP A 383 -14.41 20.71 -1.15
CA ASP A 383 -14.86 21.13 -2.48
C ASP A 383 -14.19 20.29 -3.58
N LEU A 384 -14.93 19.35 -4.17
CA LEU A 384 -14.39 18.44 -5.18
C LEU A 384 -14.09 19.16 -6.50
N GLU A 385 -14.82 20.22 -6.83
CA GLU A 385 -14.60 20.98 -8.07
C GLU A 385 -13.21 21.61 -8.09
N SER A 386 -12.83 22.30 -7.00
CA SER A 386 -11.50 22.91 -6.85
C SER A 386 -10.35 21.89 -6.94
N ILE A 387 -10.53 20.66 -6.46
CA ILE A 387 -9.51 19.60 -6.54
C ILE A 387 -9.17 19.23 -8.00
N PHE A 388 -10.14 19.30 -8.90
CA PHE A 388 -9.96 18.98 -10.31
C PHE A 388 -9.58 20.18 -11.18
N ARG A 389 -9.73 21.41 -10.68
CA ARG A 389 -9.30 22.62 -11.38
C ARG A 389 -7.78 22.67 -11.54
N PHE A 390 -7.33 23.20 -12.67
CA PHE A 390 -5.89 23.34 -12.97
C PHE A 390 -5.17 24.33 -12.02
N ASP A 391 -5.85 25.40 -11.62
CA ASP A 391 -5.35 26.36 -10.64
C ASP A 391 -5.56 25.91 -9.19
N GLY A 392 -6.29 24.82 -8.97
CA GLY A 392 -6.60 24.23 -7.66
C GLY A 392 -7.75 24.91 -6.92
N GLY A 393 -8.44 25.87 -7.54
CA GLY A 393 -9.55 26.61 -6.92
C GLY A 393 -9.19 27.12 -5.52
N ILE A 394 -10.01 26.79 -4.52
CA ILE A 394 -9.78 27.22 -3.12
C ILE A 394 -8.49 26.67 -2.49
N TYR A 395 -7.99 25.51 -2.96
CA TYR A 395 -6.74 24.90 -2.47
C TYR A 395 -5.49 25.48 -3.15
N GLY A 396 -5.68 26.20 -4.25
CA GLY A 396 -4.60 26.78 -5.04
C GLY A 396 -3.61 25.75 -5.58
N ARG A 397 -2.50 26.27 -6.11
CA ARG A 397 -1.42 25.43 -6.67
C ARG A 397 -0.49 24.85 -5.61
N TYR A 398 -0.30 25.58 -4.52
CA TYR A 398 0.62 25.23 -3.45
C TYR A 398 0.02 25.61 -2.09
N ASN A 399 -0.14 24.61 -1.22
CA ASN A 399 -0.39 24.87 0.18
C ASN A 399 0.95 24.93 0.93
N LYS A 400 1.36 26.16 1.31
CA LYS A 400 2.63 26.39 2.01
C LYS A 400 2.67 25.69 3.37
N ALA A 401 1.54 25.65 4.09
CA ALA A 401 1.46 25.00 5.40
C ALA A 401 1.80 23.51 5.28
N ALA A 402 1.16 22.81 4.33
CA ALA A 402 1.39 21.39 4.07
C ALA A 402 2.83 21.13 3.61
N ILE A 403 3.36 21.92 2.67
CA ILE A 403 4.72 21.73 2.14
C ILE A 403 5.77 21.96 3.22
N ILE A 404 5.65 23.01 4.04
CA ILE A 404 6.59 23.28 5.14
C ILE A 404 6.53 22.15 6.17
N ALA A 405 5.32 21.75 6.61
CA ALA A 405 5.16 20.66 7.54
C ALA A 405 5.77 19.36 7.00
N TYR A 406 5.58 19.07 5.72
CA TYR A 406 6.12 17.89 5.05
C TYR A 406 7.65 17.86 5.04
N VAL A 407 8.29 18.98 4.65
CA VAL A 407 9.75 19.09 4.64
C VAL A 407 10.33 18.99 6.05
N VAL A 408 9.72 19.65 7.03
CA VAL A 408 10.14 19.53 8.44
C VAL A 408 9.96 18.10 8.96
N GLY A 409 8.86 17.45 8.57
CA GLY A 409 8.58 16.05 8.85
C GLY A 409 9.64 15.10 8.29
N ILE A 410 10.12 15.34 7.07
CA ILE A 410 11.27 14.60 6.51
C ILE A 410 12.54 14.90 7.31
N ALA A 411 12.83 16.18 7.58
CA ALA A 411 14.07 16.59 8.24
C ALA A 411 14.22 15.99 9.65
N VAL A 412 13.13 15.96 10.44
CA VAL A 412 13.16 15.41 11.81
C VAL A 412 13.32 13.89 11.85
N GLN A 413 13.05 13.20 10.74
CA GLN A 413 13.22 11.75 10.63
C GLN A 413 14.69 11.35 10.40
N ILE A 414 15.51 12.24 9.83
CA ILE A 414 16.90 11.97 9.45
C ILE A 414 17.77 11.49 10.63
N PRO A 415 17.66 12.02 11.86
CA PRO A 415 18.47 11.52 12.97
C PRO A 415 18.08 10.12 13.46
N PHE A 416 16.87 9.64 13.14
CA PHE A 416 16.26 8.42 13.65
C PHE A 416 16.19 7.28 12.63
N MET A 417 16.58 7.53 11.38
CA MET A 417 16.53 6.51 10.34
C MET A 417 17.74 5.56 10.45
N ALA A 418 17.52 4.28 10.13
CA ALA A 418 18.56 3.28 10.03
C ALA A 418 18.41 2.51 8.71
N THR A 419 19.36 2.72 7.81
CA THR A 419 19.45 2.02 6.52
C THR A 419 20.87 1.48 6.35
N SER A 420 21.07 0.60 5.37
CA SER A 420 22.43 0.16 5.02
C SER A 420 23.32 1.29 4.49
N LEU A 421 22.73 2.36 3.95
CA LEU A 421 23.46 3.50 3.37
C LEU A 421 23.75 4.60 4.38
N TYR A 422 22.92 4.71 5.42
CA TYR A 422 22.99 5.77 6.41
C TYR A 422 22.27 5.35 7.70
N THR A 423 22.95 5.55 8.83
CA THR A 423 22.41 5.41 10.18
C THR A 423 22.50 6.76 10.87
N GLY A 424 21.36 7.30 11.28
CA GLY A 424 21.30 8.57 12.01
C GLY A 424 21.86 8.43 13.43
N PRO A 425 22.36 9.53 14.03
CA PRO A 425 23.02 9.50 15.34
C PRO A 425 22.11 8.95 16.45
N VAL A 426 20.80 9.20 16.41
CA VAL A 426 19.87 8.67 17.43
C VAL A 426 19.63 7.18 17.18
N ALA A 427 19.45 6.77 15.93
CA ALA A 427 19.31 5.36 15.59
C ALA A 427 20.55 4.54 15.98
N ASP A 428 21.75 5.10 15.78
CA ASP A 428 23.01 4.48 16.18
C ASP A 428 23.09 4.24 17.70
N HIS A 429 22.71 5.25 18.50
CA HIS A 429 22.62 5.09 19.96
C HIS A 429 21.57 4.07 20.42
N LEU A 430 20.57 3.78 19.58
CA LEU A 430 19.55 2.76 19.82
C LEU A 430 19.92 1.39 19.26
N GLY A 431 21.18 1.18 18.87
CA GLY A 431 21.65 -0.08 18.31
C GLY A 431 21.15 -0.34 16.88
N GLY A 432 20.93 0.72 16.10
CA GLY A 432 20.44 0.65 14.72
C GLY A 432 18.93 0.52 14.57
N ALA A 433 18.15 0.76 15.64
CA ALA A 433 16.70 0.72 15.57
C ALA A 433 16.13 1.94 14.83
N ASP A 434 15.35 1.72 13.78
CA ASP A 434 14.68 2.80 13.05
C ASP A 434 13.41 3.24 13.80
N LEU A 435 13.43 4.48 14.31
CA LEU A 435 12.30 5.15 14.97
C LEU A 435 11.80 6.36 14.20
N SER A 436 12.26 6.53 12.97
CA SER A 436 11.97 7.72 12.18
C SER A 436 10.47 7.94 12.01
N TRP A 437 9.70 6.87 11.78
CA TRP A 437 8.25 7.00 11.60
C TRP A 437 7.51 7.59 12.82
N LEU A 438 7.93 7.27 14.05
CA LEU A 438 7.33 7.87 15.26
C LEU A 438 7.63 9.36 15.32
N ALA A 439 8.88 9.75 15.10
CA ALA A 439 9.28 11.15 15.06
C ALA A 439 8.52 11.91 13.95
N GLY A 440 8.40 11.31 12.77
CA GLY A 440 7.65 11.83 11.65
C GLY A 440 6.18 12.08 11.99
N LEU A 441 5.47 11.10 12.56
CA LEU A 441 4.06 11.26 12.95
C LEU A 441 3.87 12.30 14.05
N ILE A 442 4.67 12.22 15.13
CA ILE A 442 4.53 13.06 16.32
C ILE A 442 4.82 14.54 16.01
N VAL A 443 5.74 14.82 15.09
CA VAL A 443 6.16 16.19 14.79
C VAL A 443 5.40 16.79 13.61
N THR A 444 5.24 16.06 12.51
CA THR A 444 4.62 16.61 11.29
C THR A 444 3.20 17.07 11.55
N GLY A 445 2.43 16.25 12.26
CA GLY A 445 1.02 16.49 12.45
C GLY A 445 0.70 17.78 13.22
N PRO A 446 1.26 17.97 14.43
CA PRO A 446 1.10 19.21 15.18
C PRO A 446 1.62 20.44 14.43
N ILE A 447 2.74 20.34 13.72
CA ILE A 447 3.27 21.46 12.93
C ILE A 447 2.28 21.86 11.83
N TYR A 448 1.75 20.89 11.09
CA TYR A 448 0.73 21.16 10.08
C TYR A 448 -0.49 21.87 10.68
N LEU A 449 -1.03 21.34 11.77
CA LEU A 449 -2.19 21.93 12.45
C LEU A 449 -1.93 23.36 12.93
N LEU A 450 -0.73 23.63 13.46
CA LEU A 450 -0.34 24.97 13.91
C LEU A 450 -0.22 25.96 12.75
N LEU A 451 0.35 25.53 11.61
CA LEU A 451 0.50 26.38 10.43
C LEU A 451 -0.86 26.74 9.82
N VAL A 452 -1.75 25.76 9.67
CA VAL A 452 -3.12 25.98 9.17
C VAL A 452 -3.88 26.96 10.08
N ARG A 453 -3.86 26.75 11.40
CA ARG A 453 -4.55 27.63 12.38
C ARG A 453 -4.02 29.07 12.42
N ARG A 454 -2.77 29.30 11.99
CA ARG A 454 -2.17 30.64 11.90
C ARG A 454 -2.51 31.37 10.60
N GLY A 455 -3.44 30.83 9.79
CA GLY A 455 -3.90 31.48 8.56
C GLY A 455 -2.90 31.39 7.42
N THR A 456 -1.92 30.47 7.48
CA THR A 456 -1.04 30.20 6.32
C THR A 456 -1.71 29.34 5.25
N ASP A 457 -2.93 28.86 5.53
CA ASP A 457 -3.78 28.12 4.62
C ASP A 457 -5.03 28.95 4.24
N PRO A 458 -5.16 29.40 2.97
CA PRO A 458 -6.31 30.18 2.53
C PRO A 458 -7.62 29.37 2.44
N THR A 459 -7.58 28.04 2.52
CA THR A 459 -8.76 27.16 2.35
C THR A 459 -9.75 27.26 3.51
N VAL A 460 -9.25 27.34 4.76
CA VAL A 460 -10.08 27.40 5.98
C VAL A 460 -10.84 28.73 6.06
N ALA A 461 -10.27 29.82 5.54
CA ALA A 461 -10.91 31.13 5.55
C ALA A 461 -12.15 31.22 4.64
N GLY A 462 -12.23 30.42 3.57
CA GLY A 462 -13.36 30.42 2.63
C GLY A 462 -14.57 29.59 3.07
N LEU A 463 -14.37 28.56 3.91
CA LEU A 463 -15.46 27.72 4.40
C LEU A 463 -16.32 28.40 5.47
N ASP A 464 -15.73 29.32 6.24
CA ASP A 464 -16.45 30.10 7.25
C ASP A 464 -17.27 31.26 6.64
N THR A 465 -16.92 31.76 5.45
CA THR A 465 -17.62 32.89 4.80
C THR A 465 -18.87 32.49 4.02
N ASP A 466 -18.98 31.24 3.57
CA ASP A 466 -20.06 30.77 2.69
C ASP A 466 -21.19 30.01 3.41
N GLY A 467 -21.13 29.91 4.74
CA GLY A 467 -22.16 29.27 5.58
C GLY A 467 -23.57 29.88 5.50
N HIS A 468 -23.77 30.96 4.73
CA HIS A 468 -25.07 31.61 4.52
C HIS A 468 -25.75 31.29 3.17
N SER A 469 -25.20 30.43 2.30
CA SER A 469 -25.84 30.11 1.01
C SER A 469 -25.95 28.61 0.68
N ALA A 470 -25.87 27.72 1.67
CA ALA A 470 -26.13 26.28 1.48
C ALA A 470 -27.63 26.01 1.25
N GLY A 471 -28.11 26.32 0.04
CA GLY A 471 -29.50 26.14 -0.34
C GLY A 471 -29.73 26.43 -1.81
N LYS A 472 -29.07 25.67 -2.69
CA LYS A 472 -29.50 25.38 -4.08
C LYS A 472 -28.49 24.45 -4.76
N THR A 473 -28.73 23.15 -4.64
CA THR A 473 -28.17 22.12 -5.52
C THR A 473 -28.75 22.34 -6.93
N GLY A 474 -27.95 22.95 -7.82
CA GLY A 474 -28.25 23.03 -9.25
C GLY A 474 -28.10 21.67 -9.91
N CYS A 475 -29.21 21.08 -10.31
CA CYS A 475 -29.28 19.92 -11.19
C CYS A 475 -28.69 20.28 -12.56
N LEU A 476 -27.56 19.69 -12.96
CA LEU A 476 -27.03 19.80 -14.31
C LEU A 476 -27.58 18.64 -15.16
N THR A 477 -28.70 18.89 -15.81
CA THR A 477 -29.14 18.14 -16.99
C THR A 477 -28.26 18.55 -18.18
N ALA A 478 -27.54 17.60 -18.76
CA ALA A 478 -26.87 17.78 -20.04
C ALA A 478 -27.91 18.02 -21.14
N GLN A 479 -27.86 19.18 -21.80
CA GLN A 479 -28.50 19.36 -23.10
C GLN A 479 -27.49 19.07 -24.21
N PRO A 480 -27.88 18.38 -25.29
CA PRO A 480 -27.07 18.25 -26.49
C PRO A 480 -27.24 19.50 -27.36
N GLU A 481 -26.14 20.07 -27.82
CA GLU A 481 -26.15 21.07 -28.91
C GLU A 481 -26.10 20.35 -30.27
N GLU A 482 -26.88 20.87 -31.22
CA GLU A 482 -27.06 20.42 -32.62
C GLU A 482 -25.78 20.49 -33.47
#